data_AF-A0A0S7YNC8-F1
#
_entry.id   AF-A0A0S7YNC8-F1
#
_cell.length_a   1.000
_cell.length_b   1.000
_cell.length_c   1.000
_cell.angle_alpha   90.00
_cell.angle_beta   90.00
_cell.angle_gamma   90.00
#
_symmetry.space_group_name_H-M   'P 1'
#
loop_
_entity.id
_entity.type
_entity.pdbx_description
1 polymer ?
#
loop_
_entity_poly.entity_id
_entity_poly.type
_entity_poly.pdbx_seq_one_letter_code
_entity_poly.pdbx_strand_id
1 'polypeptide(L)'
;MTFRWHATTEATGGTTMLSHSDAGRGVVARFNDGRVLKGTTQDFAPSKPKFHLFLDGDETSEPLEVSIGALKALFFVKTWDGDSKRVDDNSFVLASGQGRRMLVTFADGEVMAGFTMGYAPHKPGFFLIPADPKSNNARVFVVKSAVTRVEFVMTSNPAFTTVASAGGP
;
A
#
# COMPACT_ATOMS: atom_id res chain seq x y z
N MET A 1 26.07 -43.60 8.44
CA MET A 1 25.81 -42.90 7.16
C MET A 1 25.82 -41.41 7.43
N THR A 2 26.87 -40.72 7.00
CA THR A 2 27.12 -39.31 7.30
C THR A 2 27.31 -38.59 5.97
N PHE A 3 26.37 -37.71 5.61
CA PHE A 3 26.49 -36.91 4.39
C PHE A 3 27.13 -35.57 4.74
N ARG A 4 28.37 -35.41 4.27
CA ARG A 4 29.12 -34.14 4.24
C ARG A 4 28.71 -33.37 3.00
N TRP A 5 28.27 -32.12 3.17
CA TRP A 5 28.15 -31.17 2.07
C TRP A 5 29.51 -30.48 1.86
N HIS A 6 30.04 -30.59 0.65
CA HIS A 6 31.17 -29.78 0.18
C HIS A 6 30.62 -28.44 -0.33
N ALA A 7 31.16 -27.33 0.19
CA ALA A 7 31.04 -26.03 -0.43
C ALA A 7 32.17 -25.88 -1.47
N THR A 8 31.85 -25.48 -2.69
CA THR A 8 32.84 -25.04 -3.68
C THR A 8 32.29 -23.81 -4.42
N THR A 9 32.90 -22.69 -4.04
CA THR A 9 33.34 -21.49 -4.77
C THR A 9 32.54 -20.92 -5.95
N GLU A 10 32.18 -19.65 -5.75
CA GLU A 10 32.01 -18.50 -6.67
C GLU A 10 31.61 -18.73 -8.13
N ALA A 11 30.43 -18.22 -8.47
CA ALA A 11 30.13 -17.73 -9.80
C ALA A 11 29.85 -16.22 -9.71
N THR A 12 30.82 -15.46 -10.18
CA THR A 12 30.70 -14.05 -10.60
C THR A 12 29.58 -13.93 -11.63
N GLY A 13 28.40 -13.47 -11.20
CA GLY A 13 27.28 -13.15 -12.06
C GLY A 13 26.77 -11.77 -11.69
N GLY A 14 27.07 -10.78 -12.53
CA GLY A 14 26.71 -9.38 -12.29
C GLY A 14 25.22 -9.21 -12.04
N THR A 15 24.87 -8.92 -10.79
CA THR A 15 23.58 -8.31 -10.49
C THR A 15 23.78 -6.82 -10.71
N THR A 16 23.41 -6.32 -11.89
CA THR A 16 23.12 -4.91 -12.05
C THR A 16 21.96 -4.63 -11.12
N MET A 17 22.26 -4.26 -9.86
CA MET A 17 21.30 -3.58 -9.01
C MET A 17 21.01 -2.27 -9.71
N LEU A 18 19.97 -2.27 -10.54
CA LEU A 18 19.36 -1.06 -11.04
C LEU A 18 18.72 -0.40 -9.82
N SER A 19 19.53 0.31 -9.04
CA SER A 19 19.06 1.38 -8.15
C SER A 19 18.64 2.54 -9.05
N HIS A 20 17.60 2.33 -9.85
CA HIS A 20 16.88 3.44 -10.42
C HIS A 20 15.95 3.90 -9.31
N SER A 21 16.12 5.14 -8.87
CA SER A 21 15.06 5.81 -8.16
C SER A 21 13.82 5.78 -9.06
N ASP A 22 12.86 4.88 -8.80
CA ASP A 22 11.57 4.81 -9.50
C ASP A 22 10.64 5.97 -9.13
N ALA A 23 11.22 7.16 -8.94
CA ALA A 23 10.63 8.34 -8.35
C ALA A 23 9.26 8.63 -8.97
N GLY A 24 8.21 8.18 -8.28
CA GLY A 24 6.81 8.42 -8.61
C GLY A 24 6.08 7.35 -9.43
N ARG A 25 6.75 6.29 -9.94
CA ARG A 25 6.11 5.22 -10.73
C ARG A 25 6.02 3.87 -10.03
N GLY A 26 6.80 3.68 -8.98
CA GLY A 26 6.78 2.44 -8.21
C GLY A 26 5.40 2.17 -7.59
N VAL A 27 4.88 0.98 -7.84
CA VAL A 27 3.65 0.49 -7.23
C VAL A 27 3.85 -0.86 -6.54
N VAL A 28 3.02 -1.11 -5.54
CA VAL A 28 2.84 -2.42 -4.90
C VAL A 28 1.36 -2.77 -5.02
N ALA A 29 1.04 -3.82 -5.77
CA ALA A 29 -0.30 -4.36 -5.89
C ALA A 29 -0.51 -5.44 -4.82
N ARG A 30 -1.41 -5.19 -3.87
CA ARG A 30 -1.83 -6.20 -2.89
C ARG A 30 -3.17 -6.79 -3.28
N PHE A 31 -3.23 -8.11 -3.37
CA PHE A 31 -4.41 -8.87 -3.75
C PHE A 31 -5.24 -9.26 -2.53
N ASN A 32 -6.54 -9.49 -2.73
CA ASN A 32 -7.45 -9.96 -1.69
C ASN A 32 -7.09 -11.38 -1.18
N ASP A 33 -6.33 -12.15 -1.97
CA ASP A 33 -5.83 -13.47 -1.59
C ASP A 33 -4.47 -13.43 -0.85
N GLY A 34 -3.96 -12.23 -0.55
CA GLY A 34 -2.69 -12.03 0.13
C GLY A 34 -1.45 -11.99 -0.77
N ARG A 35 -1.59 -12.24 -2.08
CA ARG A 35 -0.46 -12.05 -3.02
C ARG A 35 -0.02 -10.59 -3.07
N VAL A 36 1.27 -10.37 -3.30
CA VAL A 36 1.88 -9.05 -3.42
C VAL A 36 2.77 -9.05 -4.65
N LEU A 37 2.56 -8.09 -5.55
CA LEU A 37 3.41 -7.84 -6.71
C LEU A 37 3.97 -6.42 -6.64
N LYS A 38 5.23 -6.26 -7.03
CA LYS A 38 5.92 -4.96 -7.13
C LYS A 38 6.27 -4.69 -8.57
N GLY A 39 6.26 -3.41 -8.96
CA GLY A 39 6.59 -3.03 -10.32
C GLY A 39 6.19 -1.60 -10.64
N THR A 40 6.13 -1.28 -11.93
CA THR A 40 5.64 0.00 -12.45
C THR A 40 4.38 -0.19 -13.29
N THR A 41 3.57 0.85 -13.39
CA THR A 41 2.41 0.89 -14.29
C THR A 41 2.32 2.25 -14.97
N GLN A 42 1.86 2.25 -16.22
CA GLN A 42 1.72 3.45 -17.04
C GLN A 42 0.27 3.75 -17.43
N ASP A 43 -0.64 2.77 -17.30
CA ASP A 43 -2.00 2.85 -17.83
C ASP A 43 -3.10 2.66 -16.76
N PHE A 44 -2.71 2.56 -15.48
CA PHE A 44 -3.65 2.50 -14.38
C PHE A 44 -4.64 3.67 -14.40
N ALA A 45 -5.92 3.35 -14.42
CA ALA A 45 -7.01 4.31 -14.31
C ALA A 45 -8.11 3.75 -13.40
N PRO A 46 -8.56 4.49 -12.36
CA PRO A 46 -9.60 4.04 -11.44
C PRO A 46 -10.94 3.62 -12.08
N SER A 47 -11.23 4.12 -13.27
CA SER A 47 -12.45 3.83 -14.03
C SER A 47 -12.36 2.57 -14.89
N LYS A 48 -11.15 2.03 -15.11
CA LYS A 48 -10.95 0.79 -15.89
C LYS A 48 -11.03 -0.42 -14.96
N PRO A 49 -11.43 -1.60 -15.46
CA PRO A 49 -11.46 -2.81 -14.63
C PRO A 49 -10.07 -3.46 -14.46
N LYS A 50 -9.09 -3.07 -15.27
CA LYS A 50 -7.77 -3.68 -15.35
C LYS A 50 -6.69 -2.68 -15.79
N PHE A 51 -5.44 -3.02 -15.55
CA PHE A 51 -4.24 -2.28 -15.94
C PHE A 51 -3.07 -3.24 -16.15
N HIS A 52 -1.95 -2.72 -16.64
CA HIS A 52 -0.73 -3.48 -16.90
C HIS A 52 0.35 -3.15 -15.87
N LEU A 53 1.00 -4.19 -15.34
CA LEU A 53 2.09 -4.11 -14.37
C LEU A 53 3.37 -4.68 -14.96
N PHE A 54 4.40 -3.85 -15.10
CA PHE A 54 5.75 -4.29 -15.42
C PHE A 54 6.46 -4.69 -14.13
N LEU A 55 6.69 -5.99 -13.95
CA LEU A 55 7.25 -6.54 -12.72
C LEU A 55 8.68 -6.06 -12.52
N ASP A 56 9.03 -5.75 -11.27
CA ASP A 56 10.37 -5.29 -10.86
C ASP A 56 10.91 -4.09 -11.65
N GLY A 57 10.02 -3.34 -12.31
CA GLY A 57 10.37 -2.17 -13.14
C GLY A 57 10.92 -2.51 -14.51
N ASP A 58 10.93 -3.78 -14.92
CA ASP A 58 11.39 -4.17 -16.24
C ASP A 58 10.34 -3.84 -17.30
N GLU A 59 10.37 -2.61 -17.79
CA GLU A 59 9.50 -2.12 -18.87
C GLU A 59 9.81 -2.78 -20.24
N THR A 60 10.87 -3.59 -20.34
CA THR A 60 11.18 -4.35 -21.56
C THR A 60 10.51 -5.72 -21.59
N SER A 61 10.05 -6.21 -20.44
CA SER A 61 9.31 -7.46 -20.31
C SER A 61 7.84 -7.31 -20.73
N GLU A 62 7.19 -8.43 -21.05
CA GLU A 62 5.75 -8.46 -21.27
C GLU A 62 5.02 -8.13 -19.95
N PRO A 63 4.17 -7.09 -19.91
CA PRO A 63 3.51 -6.69 -18.68
C PRO A 63 2.43 -7.69 -18.27
N LEU A 64 2.26 -7.86 -16.96
CA LEU A 64 1.17 -8.65 -16.40
C LEU A 64 -0.13 -7.84 -16.39
N GLU A 65 -1.19 -8.40 -16.97
CA GLU A 65 -2.54 -7.84 -16.82
C GLU A 65 -3.08 -8.09 -15.40
N VAL A 66 -3.42 -7.01 -14.69
CA VAL A 66 -3.94 -7.05 -13.32
C VAL A 66 -5.39 -6.57 -13.29
N SER A 67 -6.29 -7.40 -12.77
CA SER A 67 -7.67 -7.01 -12.49
C SER A 67 -7.75 -6.18 -11.21
N ILE A 68 -8.32 -4.98 -11.28
CA ILE A 68 -8.50 -4.11 -10.10
C ILE A 68 -9.43 -4.78 -9.08
N GLY A 69 -10.46 -5.50 -9.52
CA GLY A 69 -11.41 -6.16 -8.62
C GLY A 69 -10.78 -7.27 -7.76
N ALA A 70 -9.64 -7.81 -8.18
CA ALA A 70 -8.88 -8.80 -7.41
C ALA A 70 -7.97 -8.17 -6.34
N LEU A 71 -7.76 -6.85 -6.41
CA LEU A 71 -6.90 -6.13 -5.48
C LEU A 71 -7.64 -5.77 -4.20
N LYS A 72 -6.88 -5.77 -3.10
CA LYS A 72 -7.22 -5.02 -1.89
C LYS A 72 -6.97 -3.54 -2.11
N ALA A 73 -5.77 -3.22 -2.61
CA ALA A 73 -5.35 -1.87 -2.93
C ALA A 73 -4.13 -1.85 -3.83
N LEU A 74 -3.95 -0.75 -4.55
CA LEU A 74 -2.73 -0.42 -5.28
C LEU A 74 -2.01 0.71 -4.54
N PHE A 75 -0.82 0.42 -4.02
CA PHE A 75 -0.01 1.35 -3.25
C PHE A 75 1.00 2.00 -4.17
N PHE A 76 0.95 3.33 -4.30
CA PHE A 76 1.98 4.10 -5.00
C PHE A 76 3.04 4.48 -3.98
N VAL A 77 4.24 3.91 -4.14
CA VAL A 77 5.30 3.98 -3.15
C VAL A 77 6.39 4.97 -3.54
N LYS A 78 7.08 5.51 -2.54
CA LYS A 78 8.26 6.36 -2.74
C LYS A 78 9.47 5.51 -3.16
N THR A 79 9.61 4.30 -2.58
CA THR A 79 10.64 3.32 -2.91
C THR A 79 10.08 1.89 -2.85
N TRP A 80 10.67 0.91 -3.56
CA TRP A 80 10.32 -0.51 -3.38
C TRP A 80 10.97 -1.17 -2.16
N ASP A 81 12.02 -0.54 -1.61
CA ASP A 81 12.76 -0.95 -0.41
C ASP A 81 12.08 -0.53 0.91
N GLY A 82 10.79 -0.16 0.86
CA GLY A 82 10.04 0.15 2.06
C GLY A 82 10.02 -1.02 3.07
N ASP A 83 10.03 -0.68 4.35
CA ASP A 83 9.92 -1.67 5.42
C ASP A 83 8.51 -2.27 5.48
N SER A 84 8.37 -3.53 5.08
CA SER A 84 7.09 -4.26 5.10
C SER A 84 6.58 -4.58 6.50
N LYS A 85 7.44 -4.52 7.52
CA LYS A 85 7.08 -4.75 8.93
C LYS A 85 6.70 -3.45 9.65
N ARG A 86 6.91 -2.31 9.01
CA ARG A 86 6.51 -1.02 9.56
C ARG A 86 5.00 -1.00 9.78
N VAL A 87 4.60 -0.55 10.96
CA VAL A 87 3.23 -0.18 11.26
C VAL A 87 3.12 1.33 11.11
N ASP A 88 2.29 1.79 10.19
CA ASP A 88 2.02 3.22 10.00
C ASP A 88 1.17 3.76 11.15
N ASP A 89 1.42 5.02 11.54
CA ASP A 89 0.60 5.72 12.53
C ASP A 89 -0.76 6.07 11.92
N ASN A 90 -1.80 5.42 12.43
CA ASN A 90 -3.19 5.67 12.03
C ASN A 90 -3.86 6.84 12.79
N SER A 91 -3.10 7.61 13.56
CA SER A 91 -3.55 8.84 14.19
C SER A 91 -3.50 10.03 13.23
N PHE A 92 -4.29 11.06 13.51
CA PHE A 92 -4.23 12.34 12.80
C PHE A 92 -3.43 13.41 13.55
N VAL A 93 -2.63 13.03 14.55
CA VAL A 93 -1.92 13.96 15.44
C VAL A 93 -0.81 14.71 14.71
N LEU A 94 0.02 13.97 13.96
CA LEU A 94 1.12 14.53 13.14
C LEU A 94 0.75 14.64 11.65
N ALA A 95 -0.48 14.26 11.31
CA ALA A 95 -0.93 14.16 9.94
C ALA A 95 -1.17 15.55 9.33
N SER A 96 -0.50 15.83 8.22
CA SER A 96 -0.75 17.01 7.40
C SER A 96 -1.16 16.56 5.99
N GLY A 97 -2.29 17.08 5.51
CA GLY A 97 -2.86 16.65 4.25
C GLY A 97 -4.11 17.46 3.92
N GLN A 98 -4.35 17.64 2.62
CA GLN A 98 -5.60 18.25 2.15
C GLN A 98 -6.69 17.18 2.10
N GLY A 99 -7.94 17.59 2.30
CA GLY A 99 -9.11 16.73 2.10
C GLY A 99 -9.78 16.26 3.39
N ARG A 100 -10.73 15.35 3.22
CA ARG A 100 -11.50 14.78 4.33
C ARG A 100 -10.69 13.68 4.99
N ARG A 101 -10.56 13.72 6.32
CA ARG A 101 -9.95 12.65 7.12
C ARG A 101 -10.88 11.46 7.18
N MET A 102 -10.33 10.27 7.01
CA MET A 102 -11.10 9.03 7.12
C MET A 102 -10.26 7.86 7.64
N LEU A 103 -10.94 6.93 8.29
CA LEU A 103 -10.46 5.59 8.58
C LEU A 103 -11.09 4.61 7.60
N VAL A 104 -10.27 3.72 7.06
CA VAL A 104 -10.68 2.62 6.19
C VAL A 104 -10.34 1.32 6.90
N THR A 105 -11.34 0.48 7.15
CA THR A 105 -11.14 -0.88 7.64
C THR A 105 -11.31 -1.84 6.48
N PHE A 106 -10.30 -2.66 6.23
CA PHE A 106 -10.30 -3.69 5.20
C PHE A 106 -10.93 -4.99 5.69
N ALA A 107 -11.28 -5.88 4.75
CA ALA A 107 -11.88 -7.18 5.05
C ALA A 107 -10.96 -8.13 5.85
N ASP A 108 -9.65 -7.93 5.78
CA ASP A 108 -8.66 -8.66 6.57
C ASP A 108 -8.39 -8.03 7.96
N GLY A 109 -9.14 -6.99 8.33
CA GLY A 109 -9.02 -6.31 9.61
C GLY A 109 -7.94 -5.23 9.68
N GLU A 110 -7.15 -5.03 8.62
CA GLU A 110 -6.21 -3.90 8.55
C GLU A 110 -6.99 -2.57 8.58
N VAL A 111 -6.46 -1.59 9.31
CA VAL A 111 -7.00 -0.22 9.35
C VAL A 111 -5.98 0.73 8.75
N MET A 112 -6.46 1.66 7.92
CA MET A 112 -5.66 2.72 7.33
C MET A 112 -6.32 4.06 7.55
N ALA A 113 -5.57 4.99 8.15
CA ALA A 113 -5.97 6.39 8.28
C ALA A 113 -5.39 7.22 7.16
N GLY A 114 -6.17 8.18 6.66
CA GLY A 114 -5.65 9.10 5.67
C GLY A 114 -6.63 10.17 5.23
N PHE A 115 -6.24 10.85 4.17
CA PHE A 115 -6.99 11.94 3.56
C PHE A 115 -7.50 11.53 2.19
N THR A 116 -8.73 11.90 1.88
CA THR A 116 -9.30 11.74 0.54
C THR A 116 -9.79 13.07 -0.04
N MET A 117 -9.54 13.28 -1.32
CA MET A 117 -10.08 14.41 -2.11
C MET A 117 -11.53 14.19 -2.53
N GLY A 118 -11.94 12.95 -2.66
CA GLY A 118 -13.26 12.61 -3.17
C GLY A 118 -13.58 11.15 -2.90
N TYR A 119 -14.73 10.95 -2.26
CA TYR A 119 -15.29 9.63 -2.02
C TYR A 119 -16.69 9.58 -2.62
N ALA A 120 -16.93 8.57 -3.44
CA ALA A 120 -18.22 8.31 -4.05
C ALA A 120 -18.55 6.83 -3.88
N PRO A 121 -19.66 6.48 -3.19
CA PRO A 121 -20.00 5.09 -2.90
C PRO A 121 -20.17 4.22 -4.14
N HIS A 122 -20.56 4.78 -5.29
CA HIS A 122 -20.79 4.02 -6.52
C HIS A 122 -19.50 3.75 -7.32
N LYS A 123 -18.36 4.35 -6.94
CA LYS A 123 -17.08 4.12 -7.64
C LYS A 123 -16.43 2.82 -7.15
N PRO A 124 -15.64 2.14 -8.02
CA PRO A 124 -14.97 0.89 -7.68
C PRO A 124 -13.88 1.06 -6.62
N GLY A 125 -13.40 2.28 -6.40
CA GLY A 125 -12.41 2.61 -5.39
C GLY A 125 -12.20 4.12 -5.28
N PHE A 126 -11.25 4.51 -4.43
CA PHE A 126 -10.91 5.91 -4.17
C PHE A 126 -9.44 6.03 -3.77
N PHE A 127 -8.88 7.23 -3.93
CA PHE A 127 -7.55 7.52 -3.44
C PHE A 127 -7.57 7.95 -1.97
N LEU A 128 -6.60 7.43 -1.22
CA LEU A 128 -6.29 7.79 0.15
C LEU A 128 -4.79 8.16 0.23
N ILE A 129 -4.49 9.30 0.84
CA ILE A 129 -3.12 9.68 1.20
C ILE A 129 -2.94 9.32 2.67
N PRO A 130 -1.98 8.44 3.05
CA PRO A 130 -1.79 8.02 4.43
C PRO A 130 -1.63 9.20 5.40
N ALA A 131 -2.17 9.04 6.62
CA ALA A 131 -2.04 10.04 7.67
C ALA A 131 -0.60 10.16 8.19
N ASP A 132 0.14 9.05 8.21
CA ASP A 132 1.52 9.00 8.63
C ASP A 132 2.46 9.67 7.61
N PRO A 133 3.09 10.82 7.93
CA PRO A 133 3.98 11.52 7.01
C PRO A 133 5.25 10.71 6.67
N LYS A 134 5.62 9.74 7.52
CA LYS A 134 6.76 8.84 7.32
C LYS A 134 6.40 7.60 6.49
N SER A 135 5.13 7.41 6.12
CA SER A 135 4.72 6.29 5.29
C SER A 135 5.52 6.27 3.97
N ASN A 136 5.92 5.07 3.55
CA ASN A 136 6.49 4.87 2.21
C ASN A 136 5.42 5.03 1.12
N ASN A 137 4.14 4.92 1.47
CA ASN A 137 3.04 5.07 0.55
C ASN A 137 2.78 6.57 0.30
N ALA A 138 2.99 7.04 -0.93
CA ALA A 138 2.66 8.41 -1.33
C ALA A 138 1.14 8.60 -1.48
N ARG A 139 0.47 7.59 -2.06
CA ARG A 139 -0.99 7.48 -2.11
C ARG A 139 -1.38 6.02 -2.32
N VAL A 140 -2.61 5.69 -1.95
CA VAL A 140 -3.15 4.33 -2.07
C VAL A 140 -4.47 4.44 -2.83
N PHE A 141 -4.60 3.68 -3.92
CA PHE A 141 -5.92 3.43 -4.49
C PHE A 141 -6.55 2.25 -3.75
N VAL A 142 -7.54 2.56 -2.92
CA VAL A 142 -8.28 1.59 -2.13
C VAL A 142 -9.40 1.01 -2.98
N VAL A 143 -9.44 -0.32 -3.13
CA VAL A 143 -10.53 -1.00 -3.85
C VAL A 143 -11.71 -1.18 -2.90
N LYS A 144 -12.88 -0.68 -3.30
CA LYS A 144 -14.05 -0.61 -2.43
C LYS A 144 -14.54 -1.99 -1.98
N SER A 145 -14.48 -3.01 -2.84
CA SER A 145 -14.90 -4.37 -2.50
C SER A 145 -14.05 -5.01 -1.38
N ALA A 146 -12.85 -4.51 -1.13
CA ALA A 146 -11.98 -4.97 -0.05
C ALA A 146 -12.20 -4.23 1.27
N VAL A 147 -13.13 -3.27 1.33
CA VAL A 147 -13.40 -2.42 2.49
C VAL A 147 -14.69 -2.84 3.18
N THR A 148 -14.61 -3.05 4.50
CA THR A 148 -15.77 -3.36 5.35
C THR A 148 -16.35 -2.12 6.01
N ARG A 149 -15.52 -1.11 6.31
CA ARG A 149 -15.96 0.11 6.98
C ARG A 149 -15.21 1.34 6.49
N VAL A 150 -15.95 2.43 6.32
CA VAL A 150 -15.43 3.77 6.05
C VAL A 150 -16.00 4.73 7.08
N GLU A 151 -15.12 5.45 7.77
CA GLU A 151 -15.50 6.41 8.81
C GLU A 151 -14.85 7.75 8.55
N PHE A 152 -15.65 8.82 8.45
CA PHE A 152 -15.12 10.17 8.37
C PHE A 152 -14.77 10.69 9.76
N VAL A 153 -13.55 11.18 9.92
CA VAL A 153 -13.07 11.74 11.18
C VAL A 153 -13.25 13.25 11.12
N MET A 154 -14.13 13.79 11.97
CA MET A 154 -14.30 15.24 12.09
C MET A 154 -13.16 15.84 12.92
N THR A 155 -12.71 17.04 12.56
CA THR A 155 -11.60 17.76 13.20
C THR A 155 -11.86 18.17 14.66
N SER A 156 -13.08 18.03 15.17
CA SER A 156 -13.44 18.42 16.54
C SER A 156 -13.20 17.34 17.61
N ASN A 157 -12.71 16.15 17.27
CA ASN A 157 -12.52 15.09 18.27
C ASN A 157 -11.03 14.77 18.56
N PRO A 158 -10.45 15.30 19.66
CA PRO A 158 -9.12 14.89 20.15
C PRO A 158 -9.11 13.50 20.85
N ALA A 159 -10.23 12.78 20.93
CA ALA A 159 -10.40 11.63 21.81
C ALA A 159 -9.87 10.27 21.30
N PHE A 160 -9.09 10.20 20.22
CA PHE A 160 -8.19 9.05 20.02
C PHE A 160 -6.85 9.29 20.74
N THR A 161 -6.93 9.85 21.95
CA THR A 161 -5.83 9.92 22.91
C THR A 161 -6.06 8.81 23.93
N THR A 162 -5.21 7.78 23.89
CA THR A 162 -4.90 6.82 24.98
C THR A 162 -6.09 6.21 25.73
N VAL A 163 -6.30 4.89 25.55
CA VAL A 163 -6.99 4.06 26.54
C VAL A 163 -6.18 4.09 27.85
N ALA A 164 -6.52 5.02 28.74
CA ALA A 164 -6.15 4.93 30.14
C ALA A 164 -7.03 3.86 30.78
N SER A 165 -6.39 2.78 31.24
CA SER A 165 -7.02 1.76 32.08
C SER A 165 -7.55 2.41 33.35
N ALA A 166 -8.87 2.52 33.46
CA ALA A 166 -9.51 2.77 34.75
C ALA A 166 -9.56 1.43 35.51
N GLY A 167 -8.52 1.16 36.29
CA GLY A 167 -8.64 0.29 37.46
C GLY A 167 -9.32 1.08 38.56
N GLY A 168 -10.53 0.66 38.94
CA GLY A 168 -11.22 1.17 40.13
C GLY A 168 -10.86 0.31 41.35
N PRO A 169 -10.87 0.88 42.57
CA PRO A 169 -10.69 0.14 43.82
C PRO A 169 -11.86 -0.80 44.12
#